data_AF-A0A9D2BT48-F1
#
_entry.id   AF-A0A9D2BT48-F1
#
_cell.length_a   1.000
_cell.length_b   1.000
_cell.length_c   1.000
_cell.angle_alpha   90.00
_cell.angle_beta   90.00
_cell.angle_gamma   90.00
#
_symmetry.space_group_name_H-M   'P 1'
#
loop_
_entity.id
_entity.type
_entity.pdbx_description
1 polymer ?
#
loop_
_entity_poly.entity_id
_entity_poly.type
_entity_poly.pdbx_seq_one_letter_code
_entity_poly.pdbx_strand_id
1 'polypeptide(L)' 'MAKNLKMKAARAEKDMTQGALAQAVGVSRQTINAIEKGEYNPTIQLCRSICKVLGKTLDELFWEG' A
#
# COMPACT_ATOMS: atom_id res chain seq x y z
N MET A 1 -3.39 -13.36 -4.25
CA MET A 1 -2.44 -13.31 -3.12
C MET A 1 -3.22 -13.18 -1.83
N ALA A 2 -2.59 -13.30 -0.66
CA ALA A 2 -3.24 -12.95 0.60
C ALA A 2 -3.56 -11.44 0.64
N LYS A 3 -4.56 -11.05 1.43
CA LYS A 3 -4.88 -9.63 1.65
C LYS A 3 -3.69 -8.91 2.28
N ASN A 4 -3.36 -7.72 1.81
CA ASN A 4 -2.31 -6.90 2.41
C ASN A 4 -2.85 -6.08 3.59
N LEU A 5 -3.05 -6.76 4.72
CA LEU A 5 -3.54 -6.13 5.95
C LEU A 5 -2.50 -5.20 6.59
N LYS A 6 -1.20 -5.46 6.38
CA LYS A 6 -0.11 -4.63 6.89
C LYS A 6 -0.14 -3.23 6.26
N MET A 7 -0.30 -3.14 4.94
CA MET A 7 -0.47 -1.87 4.23
C MET A 7 -1.73 -1.13 4.68
N LYS A 8 -2.85 -1.83 4.86
CA LYS A 8 -4.10 -1.22 5.36
C LYS A 8 -3.92 -0.63 6.76
N ALA A 9 -3.24 -1.34 7.65
CA ALA A 9 -2.94 -0.88 9.01
C ALA A 9 -2.04 0.36 8.98
N ALA A 10 -0.91 0.31 8.28
CA ALA A 10 0.01 1.45 8.14
C ALA A 10 -0.66 2.70 7.52
N ARG A 11 -1.60 2.51 6.60
CA ARG A 11 -2.41 3.60 6.06
C ARG A 11 -3.33 4.21 7.11
N ALA A 12 -3.96 3.38 7.94
CA ALA A 12 -4.81 3.84 9.04
C ALA A 12 -4.00 4.54 10.16
N GLU A 13 -2.79 4.07 10.47
CA GLU A 13 -1.85 4.73 11.40
C GLU A 13 -1.49 6.17 10.98
N LYS A 14 -1.65 6.50 9.70
CA LYS A 14 -1.41 7.83 9.12
C LYS A 14 -2.71 8.62 8.86
N ASP A 15 -3.86 8.12 9.33
CA ASP A 15 -5.20 8.68 9.05
C ASP A 15 -5.50 8.87 7.55
N MET A 16 -4.85 8.08 6.68
CA MET A 16 -5.02 8.21 5.24
C MET A 16 -6.20 7.37 4.76
N THR A 17 -7.03 7.93 3.88
CA THR A 17 -7.98 7.12 3.10
C THR A 17 -7.25 6.40 1.96
N GLN A 18 -7.86 5.37 1.36
CA GLN A 18 -7.31 4.75 0.15
C GLN A 18 -7.12 5.77 -0.99
N GLY A 19 -8.02 6.76 -1.09
CA GLY A 19 -7.92 7.84 -2.08
C GLY A 19 -6.76 8.78 -1.81
N ALA A 20 -6.53 9.13 -0.54
CA ALA A 20 -5.39 9.97 -0.15
C ALA A 20 -4.05 9.29 -0.46
N LEU A 21 -3.92 7.99 -0.14
CA LEU A 21 -2.72 7.23 -0.48
C LEU A 21 -2.54 7.11 -2.00
N ALA A 22 -3.63 6.87 -2.73
CA ALA A 22 -3.61 6.78 -4.19
C ALA A 22 -3.11 8.08 -4.84
N GLN A 23 -3.62 9.24 -4.37
CA GLN A 23 -3.18 10.55 -4.82
C GLN A 23 -1.69 10.77 -4.52
N ALA A 24 -1.23 10.40 -3.32
CA ALA A 24 0.16 10.59 -2.90
C ALA A 24 1.17 9.76 -3.71
N VAL A 25 0.76 8.59 -4.23
CA VAL A 25 1.63 7.71 -5.04
C VAL A 25 1.32 7.73 -6.53
N GLY A 26 0.40 8.60 -6.97
CA GLY A 26 0.09 8.82 -8.39
C GLY A 26 -0.68 7.67 -9.07
N VAL A 27 -1.56 6.99 -8.34
CA VAL A 27 -2.39 5.89 -8.87
C VAL A 27 -3.87 6.10 -8.58
N SER A 28 -4.73 5.23 -9.10
CA SER A 28 -6.16 5.26 -8.80
C SER A 28 -6.46 4.69 -7.39
N ARG A 29 -7.56 5.13 -6.77
CA ARG A 29 -8.07 4.51 -5.52
C ARG A 29 -8.30 3.01 -5.69
N GLN A 30 -8.77 2.58 -6.88
CA GLN A 30 -9.02 1.17 -7.19
C GLN A 30 -7.72 0.36 -7.15
N THR A 31 -6.59 0.93 -7.60
CA THR A 31 -5.27 0.31 -7.51
C THR A 31 -4.91 0.03 -6.05
N ILE A 32 -5.04 1.03 -5.16
CA ILE A 32 -4.76 0.84 -3.72
C ILE A 32 -5.69 -0.23 -3.11
N ASN A 33 -6.98 -0.20 -3.44
CA ASN A 33 -7.93 -1.20 -2.97
C ASN A 33 -7.57 -2.63 -3.44
N ALA A 34 -7.18 -2.79 -4.71
CA ALA A 34 -6.78 -4.09 -5.25
C ALA A 34 -5.50 -4.63 -4.59
N ILE A 35 -4.54 -3.75 -4.25
CA ILE A 35 -3.33 -4.14 -3.48
C ILE A 35 -3.73 -4.62 -2.08
N GLU A 36 -4.55 -3.83 -1.35
CA GLU A 36 -5.00 -4.20 0.00
C GLU A 36 -5.78 -5.53 0.02
N LYS A 37 -6.53 -5.83 -1.05
CA LYS A 37 -7.26 -7.09 -1.21
C LYS A 37 -6.39 -8.26 -1.69
N GLY A 38 -5.14 -8.01 -2.12
CA GLY A 38 -4.27 -9.04 -2.70
C GLY A 38 -4.68 -9.47 -4.13
N GLU A 39 -5.48 -8.64 -4.80
CA GLU A 39 -5.99 -8.83 -6.17
C GLU A 39 -5.01 -8.27 -7.22
N TYR A 40 -4.08 -7.41 -6.81
CA TYR A 40 -3.07 -6.81 -7.70
C TYR A 40 -1.68 -6.93 -7.09
N ASN A 41 -0.71 -7.36 -7.91
CA ASN A 41 0.71 -7.34 -7.55
C ASN A 41 1.35 -6.04 -8.07
N PRO A 42 1.65 -5.06 -7.20
CA PRO A 42 2.26 -3.81 -7.61
C PRO A 42 3.69 -3.98 -8.10
N THR A 43 4.15 -3.04 -8.94
CA THR A 43 5.57 -2.96 -9.31
C THR A 43 6.42 -2.58 -8.12
N ILE A 44 7.70 -2.96 -8.11
CA ILE A 44 8.65 -2.56 -7.06
C ILE A 44 8.71 -1.03 -6.90
N GLN A 45 8.57 -0.26 -7.98
CA GLN A 45 8.51 1.20 -7.92
C GLN A 45 7.30 1.68 -7.12
N LEU A 46 6.12 1.12 -7.37
CA LEU A 46 4.92 1.46 -6.62
C LEU A 46 5.01 1.03 -5.15
N CYS A 47 5.56 -0.15 -4.86
CA CYS A 47 5.82 -0.59 -3.49
C CYS A 47 6.72 0.42 -2.75
N ARG A 48 7.82 0.86 -3.36
CA ARG A 48 8.73 1.85 -2.78
C ARG A 48 8.06 3.20 -2.53
N SER A 49 7.21 3.67 -3.45
CA SER A 49 6.44 4.90 -3.26
C SER A 49 5.47 4.79 -2.08
N ILE A 50 4.75 3.67 -1.98
CA ILE A 50 3.84 3.40 -0.85
C ILE A 50 4.61 3.36 0.47
N CYS A 51 5.74 2.65 0.50
CA CYS A 51 6.64 2.58 1.66
C CYS A 51 7.07 3.97 2.13
N LYS A 52 7.50 4.83 1.19
CA LYS A 52 7.93 6.21 1.49
C LYS A 52 6.79 7.04 2.08
N VAL A 53 5.58 6.95 1.53
CA VAL A 53 4.41 7.71 2.02
C VAL A 53 3.97 7.23 3.40
N LEU A 54 3.97 5.92 3.63
CA LEU A 54 3.52 5.33 4.90
C LEU A 54 4.62 5.32 5.98
N GLY A 55 5.88 5.58 5.62
CA GLY A 55 7.01 5.53 6.55
C GLY A 55 7.35 4.12 7.00
N LYS A 56 7.27 3.15 6.07
CA LYS A 56 7.52 1.72 6.32
C LYS A 56 8.52 1.18 5.29
N THR A 57 9.08 0.01 5.54
CA THR A 57 9.93 -0.74 4.61
C THR A 57 9.13 -1.73 3.75
N LEU A 58 9.79 -2.29 2.73
CA LEU A 58 9.19 -3.36 1.92
C LEU A 58 8.90 -4.61 2.76
N ASP A 59 9.79 -4.97 3.69
CA ASP A 59 9.61 -6.12 4.60
C ASP A 59 8.38 -5.94 5.49
N GLU A 60 8.18 -4.72 6.00
CA GLU A 60 7.02 -4.41 6.85
C GLU A 60 5.69 -4.48 6.10
N LEU A 61 5.66 -4.18 4.80
CA LEU A 61 4.41 -4.04 4.05
C LEU A 61 4.09 -5.17 3.08
N PHE A 62 5.09 -5.81 2.48
CA PHE A 62 4.89 -6.69 1.32
C PHE A 62 5.50 -8.08 1.48
N TRP A 63 6.44 -8.27 2.40
CA TRP A 63 7.01 -9.59 2.65
C TRP A 63 6.49 -10.22 3.95
N GLU A 64 6.44 -11.54 3.94
CA GLU A 64 6.29 -12.37 5.12
C GLU A 64 7.72 -12.61 5.59
N GLY A 65 8.18 -11.79 6.54
CA GLY A 65 9.43 -12.06 7.25
C GLY A 65 9.38 -13.41 7.95
#